data_AF-A0A0E0C8P2-F1
#
_entry.id   AF-A0A0E0C8P2-F1
#
_cell.length_a   1.000
_cell.length_b   1.000
_cell.length_c   1.000
_cell.angle_alpha   90.00
_cell.angle_beta   90.00
_cell.angle_gamma   90.00
#
_symmetry.space_group_name_H-M   'P 1'
#
loop_
_entity.id
_entity.type
_entity.pdbx_description
1 polymer ?
#
loop_
_entity_poly.entity_id
_entity_poly.type
_entity_poly.pdbx_seq_one_letter_code
_entity_poly.pdbx_strand_id
1 'polypeptide(L)'
;MTFFALSGDGIILQDLKVENTAGAEKQQAVALRVSADRAVINRCRLDGYQDTLYAHQLRQFYRDCAVSGTVDFVFGNAAAVLQGCVLTARRPAQAQKNAVTAQGRTDPNQNTGTSIHRCRVVPAPDLAPAAKQFPTFLGRPWKEYSRTVYMLSYLDSHVDPRGWLEWNGADFALKTLFYGEYQNQGPGAGTAGRVNWPGYHVITDQSVAMQFTVGQFIQGGNWLKATGVNYNEGL
;
A
#
# COMPACT_ATOMS: atom_id res chain seq x y z
N MET A 1 -2.51 18.04 -7.07
CA MET A 1 -1.89 18.12 -8.42
C MET A 1 -1.26 16.77 -8.74
N THR A 2 -1.40 16.26 -9.96
CA THR A 2 -0.83 14.95 -10.37
C THR A 2 0.25 15.18 -11.40
N PHE A 3 1.44 14.60 -11.19
CA PHE A 3 2.56 14.76 -12.11
C PHE A 3 2.42 13.87 -13.35
N PHE A 4 2.20 12.57 -13.17
CA PHE A 4 2.06 11.62 -14.28
C PHE A 4 0.80 10.74 -14.12
N ALA A 5 0.02 10.58 -15.19
CA ALA A 5 -1.23 9.85 -15.18
C ALA A 5 -1.31 8.84 -16.33
N LEU A 6 -1.63 7.60 -16.01
CA LEU A 6 -1.79 6.50 -16.95
C LEU A 6 -3.25 6.05 -17.00
N SER A 7 -3.85 6.01 -18.19
CA SER A 7 -5.26 5.63 -18.38
C SER A 7 -5.50 4.63 -19.51
N GLY A 8 -4.46 4.16 -20.21
CA GLY A 8 -4.59 3.18 -21.28
C GLY A 8 -4.46 1.76 -20.73
N ASP A 9 -5.40 0.87 -21.07
CA ASP A 9 -5.39 -0.52 -20.64
C ASP A 9 -4.16 -1.28 -21.15
N GLY A 10 -3.64 -2.20 -20.33
CA GLY A 10 -2.46 -2.99 -20.66
C GLY A 10 -1.15 -2.19 -20.65
N ILE A 11 -1.15 -0.96 -20.15
CA ILE A 11 0.06 -0.13 -20.09
C ILE A 11 1.12 -0.77 -19.20
N ILE A 12 2.36 -0.71 -19.69
CA ILE A 12 3.55 -1.15 -18.95
C ILE A 12 4.45 0.06 -18.74
N LEU A 13 4.73 0.35 -17.48
CA LEU A 13 5.72 1.34 -17.06
C LEU A 13 6.93 0.59 -16.48
N GLN A 14 8.14 0.84 -17.00
CA GLN A 14 9.31 0.07 -16.59
C GLN A 14 10.59 0.90 -16.54
N ASP A 15 11.46 0.60 -15.56
CA ASP A 15 12.85 1.09 -15.46
C ASP A 15 12.97 2.63 -15.44
N LEU A 16 12.06 3.30 -14.73
CA LEU A 16 12.03 4.77 -14.66
C LEU A 16 11.68 5.31 -13.27
N LYS A 17 12.03 6.58 -13.06
CA LYS A 17 11.66 7.35 -11.87
C LYS A 17 10.53 8.33 -12.21
N VAL A 18 9.49 8.34 -11.39
CA VAL A 18 8.43 9.37 -11.37
C VAL A 18 8.50 10.05 -10.01
N GLU A 19 8.59 11.37 -9.99
CA GLU A 19 8.75 12.13 -8.75
C GLU A 19 7.88 13.37 -8.74
N ASN A 20 7.27 13.65 -7.59
CA ASN A 20 6.64 14.93 -7.31
C ASN A 20 7.40 15.65 -6.19
N THR A 21 8.00 16.80 -6.52
CA THR A 21 8.89 17.55 -5.64
C THR A 21 8.19 18.63 -4.80
N ALA A 22 6.86 18.65 -4.75
CA ALA A 22 6.09 19.68 -4.00
C ALA A 22 6.49 19.80 -2.52
N GLY A 23 6.85 18.67 -1.87
CA GLY A 23 7.30 18.65 -0.48
C GLY A 23 6.19 18.40 0.55
N ALA A 24 6.58 18.05 1.78
CA ALA A 24 5.65 17.67 2.85
C ALA A 24 4.64 18.78 3.23
N GLU A 25 5.05 20.05 3.13
CA GLU A 25 4.23 21.22 3.50
C GLU A 25 3.10 21.51 2.50
N LYS A 26 3.15 20.90 1.30
CA LYS A 26 2.19 21.16 0.21
C LYS A 26 0.99 20.21 0.22
N GLN A 27 0.86 19.39 1.25
CA GLN A 27 -0.22 18.40 1.37
C GLN A 27 -0.25 17.47 0.14
N GLN A 28 -1.42 17.17 -0.43
CA GLN A 28 -1.60 16.17 -1.50
C GLN A 28 -0.84 16.52 -2.79
N ALA A 29 0.12 15.66 -3.15
CA ALA A 29 0.93 15.83 -4.36
C ALA A 29 1.27 14.48 -5.00
N VAL A 30 0.45 14.07 -5.97
CA VAL A 30 0.55 12.75 -6.61
C VAL A 30 1.73 12.71 -7.58
N ALA A 31 2.60 11.70 -7.44
CA ALA A 31 3.65 11.40 -8.40
C ALA A 31 3.08 10.59 -9.57
N LEU A 32 2.42 9.47 -9.27
CA LEU A 32 1.83 8.59 -10.29
C LEU A 32 0.36 8.30 -9.97
N ARG A 33 -0.53 8.54 -10.94
CA ARG A 33 -1.92 8.06 -10.94
C ARG A 33 -2.11 7.00 -12.00
N VAL A 34 -2.67 5.84 -11.62
CA VAL A 34 -2.96 4.74 -12.54
C VAL A 34 -4.46 4.47 -12.57
N SER A 35 -5.07 4.63 -13.73
CA SER A 35 -6.50 4.43 -14.01
C SER A 35 -6.68 3.54 -15.24
N ALA A 36 -5.97 2.42 -15.27
CA ALA A 36 -5.91 1.50 -16.40
C ALA A 36 -6.08 0.06 -15.89
N ASP A 37 -6.82 -0.76 -16.64
CA ASP A 37 -6.92 -2.19 -16.36
C ASP A 37 -5.70 -2.94 -16.89
N ARG A 38 -5.29 -3.99 -16.18
CA ARG A 38 -4.11 -4.80 -16.52
C ARG A 38 -2.83 -3.96 -16.64
N ALA A 39 -2.71 -2.92 -15.82
CA ALA A 39 -1.52 -2.08 -15.79
C ALA A 39 -0.37 -2.79 -15.05
N VAL A 40 0.83 -2.71 -15.61
CA VAL A 40 2.08 -3.19 -14.98
C VAL A 40 3.01 -2.02 -14.72
N ILE A 41 3.48 -1.91 -13.48
CA ILE A 41 4.54 -0.99 -13.10
C ILE A 41 5.69 -1.86 -12.58
N ASN A 42 6.82 -1.88 -13.29
CA ASN A 42 7.90 -2.83 -13.03
C ASN A 42 9.23 -2.10 -12.84
N ARG A 43 9.96 -2.37 -11.75
CA ARG A 43 11.27 -1.74 -11.45
C ARG A 43 11.25 -0.21 -11.54
N CYS A 44 10.13 0.40 -11.16
CA CYS A 44 9.99 1.85 -11.14
C CYS A 44 10.28 2.40 -9.75
N ARG A 45 10.76 3.66 -9.71
CA ARG A 45 10.90 4.44 -8.49
C ARG A 45 9.86 5.55 -8.46
N LEU A 46 9.01 5.55 -7.45
CA LEU A 46 7.91 6.50 -7.28
C LEU A 46 8.16 7.30 -6.01
N ASP A 47 8.60 8.55 -6.17
CA ASP A 47 9.02 9.40 -5.04
C ASP A 47 8.05 10.56 -4.83
N GLY A 48 7.65 10.76 -3.58
CA GLY A 48 6.82 11.89 -3.18
C GLY A 48 6.80 12.08 -1.67
N TYR A 49 5.75 12.73 -1.19
CA TYR A 49 5.41 12.89 0.22
C TYR A 49 4.00 12.37 0.44
N GLN A 50 3.01 13.26 0.59
CA GLN A 50 1.62 12.87 0.73
C GLN A 50 1.01 12.50 -0.63
N ASP A 51 0.26 11.39 -0.67
CA ASP A 51 -0.47 10.87 -1.83
C ASP A 51 0.43 10.46 -3.02
N THR A 52 1.61 9.88 -2.77
CA THR A 52 2.61 9.57 -3.81
C THR A 52 2.09 8.70 -4.96
N LEU A 53 1.54 7.52 -4.65
CA LEU A 53 0.99 6.57 -5.61
C LEU A 53 -0.52 6.48 -5.49
N TYR A 54 -1.22 7.00 -6.50
CA TYR A 54 -2.66 6.87 -6.64
C TYR A 54 -3.01 5.67 -7.53
N ALA A 55 -3.12 4.49 -6.91
CA ALA A 55 -3.68 3.28 -7.51
C ALA A 55 -5.21 3.41 -7.61
N HIS A 56 -5.65 4.24 -8.56
CA HIS A 56 -7.00 4.81 -8.56
C HIS A 56 -8.11 3.78 -8.72
N GLN A 57 -8.07 2.97 -9.78
CA GLN A 57 -9.12 2.01 -10.12
C GLN A 57 -8.61 0.90 -11.05
N LEU A 58 -9.42 -0.17 -11.21
CA LEU A 58 -9.14 -1.33 -12.07
C LEU A 58 -8.00 -2.22 -11.55
N ARG A 59 -7.57 -3.24 -12.31
CA ARG A 59 -6.56 -4.21 -11.89
C ARG A 59 -5.15 -3.73 -12.22
N GLN A 60 -4.27 -3.78 -11.22
CA GLN A 60 -2.92 -3.21 -11.32
C GLN A 60 -1.91 -4.13 -10.63
N PHE A 61 -0.74 -4.30 -11.26
CA PHE A 61 0.38 -5.06 -10.71
C PHE A 61 1.63 -4.21 -10.64
N TYR A 62 2.23 -4.13 -9.46
CA TYR A 62 3.49 -3.42 -9.21
C TYR A 62 4.55 -4.43 -8.81
N ARG A 63 5.65 -4.51 -9.56
CA ARG A 63 6.72 -5.48 -9.34
C ARG A 63 8.05 -4.79 -9.11
N ASP A 64 8.76 -5.20 -8.07
CA ASP A 64 10.13 -4.75 -7.75
C ASP A 64 10.28 -3.20 -7.77
N CYS A 65 9.22 -2.49 -7.37
CA CYS A 65 9.20 -1.03 -7.34
C CYS A 65 9.70 -0.50 -6.00
N ALA A 66 10.24 0.72 -6.02
CA ALA A 66 10.50 1.50 -4.82
C ALA A 66 9.49 2.65 -4.74
N VAL A 67 8.70 2.72 -3.66
CA VAL A 67 7.71 3.78 -3.43
C VAL A 67 8.07 4.50 -2.14
N SER A 68 8.26 5.83 -2.19
CA SER A 68 8.61 6.61 -1.01
C SER A 68 7.62 7.75 -0.76
N GLY A 69 7.22 7.94 0.50
CA GLY A 69 6.26 8.99 0.87
C GLY A 69 5.98 9.07 2.37
N THR A 70 4.94 9.81 2.73
CA THR A 70 4.62 10.14 4.13
C THR A 70 3.20 9.76 4.52
N VAL A 71 2.24 10.62 4.21
CA VAL A 71 0.81 10.45 4.49
C VAL A 71 0.16 9.79 3.28
N ASP A 72 -0.53 8.67 3.49
CA ASP A 72 -1.37 8.00 2.49
C ASP A 72 -0.65 7.70 1.17
N PHE A 73 0.64 7.35 1.23
CA PHE A 73 1.48 7.39 0.03
C PHE A 73 1.24 6.25 -0.96
N VAL A 74 0.45 5.23 -0.60
CA VAL A 74 -0.20 4.28 -1.52
C VAL A 74 -1.71 4.31 -1.26
N PHE A 75 -2.48 4.88 -2.18
CA PHE A 75 -3.91 5.10 -1.95
C PHE A 75 -4.75 4.89 -3.22
N GLY A 76 -6.07 4.76 -3.02
CA GLY A 76 -7.03 4.58 -4.10
C GLY A 76 -7.93 3.36 -3.91
N ASN A 77 -8.65 2.98 -4.98
CA ASN A 77 -9.65 1.90 -4.97
C ASN A 77 -9.42 0.93 -6.14
N ALA A 78 -8.17 0.74 -6.58
CA ALA A 78 -7.82 -0.34 -7.50
C ALA A 78 -7.91 -1.72 -6.84
N ALA A 79 -7.97 -2.77 -7.64
CA ALA A 79 -7.51 -4.09 -7.22
C ALA A 79 -5.99 -4.14 -7.50
N ALA A 80 -5.19 -3.77 -6.50
CA ALA A 80 -3.75 -3.57 -6.66
C ALA A 80 -2.95 -4.60 -5.87
N VAL A 81 -1.99 -5.26 -6.53
CA VAL A 81 -0.98 -6.09 -5.87
C VAL A 81 0.39 -5.45 -6.06
N LEU A 82 1.04 -5.08 -4.95
CA LEU A 82 2.43 -4.68 -4.92
C LEU A 82 3.24 -5.89 -4.46
N GLN A 83 4.14 -6.39 -5.31
CA GLN A 83 4.93 -7.59 -5.05
C GLN A 83 6.44 -7.32 -5.16
N GLY A 84 7.20 -7.76 -4.16
CA GLY A 84 8.66 -7.54 -4.15
C GLY A 84 9.08 -6.07 -4.02
N CYS A 85 8.15 -5.18 -3.65
CA CYS A 85 8.39 -3.74 -3.60
C CYS A 85 9.03 -3.30 -2.28
N VAL A 86 9.71 -2.15 -2.31
CA VAL A 86 10.20 -1.46 -1.11
C VAL A 86 9.36 -0.21 -0.88
N LEU A 87 8.64 -0.16 0.24
CA LEU A 87 7.79 0.94 0.66
C LEU A 87 8.55 1.73 1.75
N THR A 88 8.98 2.94 1.41
CA THR A 88 9.88 3.74 2.24
C THR A 88 9.14 4.91 2.86
N ALA A 89 8.89 4.84 4.17
CA ALA A 89 8.30 5.96 4.91
C ALA A 89 9.35 7.06 5.15
N ARG A 90 9.04 8.29 4.75
CA ARG A 90 9.92 9.46 4.89
C ARG A 90 9.54 10.32 6.09
N ARG A 91 10.40 11.28 6.46
CA ARG A 91 10.04 12.26 7.47
C ARG A 91 8.89 13.17 6.98
N PRO A 92 7.73 13.21 7.67
CA PRO A 92 6.61 14.08 7.30
C PRO A 92 6.80 15.50 7.83
N ALA A 93 5.82 16.37 7.57
CA ALA A 93 5.76 17.69 8.19
C ALA A 93 5.51 17.57 9.71
N GLN A 94 5.69 18.68 10.43
CA GLN A 94 5.50 18.68 11.89
C GLN A 94 4.07 18.26 12.27
N ALA A 95 3.95 17.48 13.36
CA ALA A 95 2.68 16.95 13.88
C ALA A 95 1.91 15.96 12.96
N GLN A 96 2.45 15.62 11.78
CA GLN A 96 1.89 14.59 10.93
C GLN A 96 2.32 13.18 11.37
N LYS A 97 1.51 12.20 10.99
CA LYS A 97 1.79 10.77 11.15
C LYS A 97 1.86 10.14 9.76
N ASN A 98 2.79 9.21 9.56
CA ASN A 98 2.86 8.49 8.29
C ASN A 98 1.79 7.40 8.25
N ALA A 99 1.23 7.18 7.07
CA ALA A 99 0.38 6.05 6.77
C ALA A 99 0.78 5.49 5.40
N VAL A 100 1.21 4.23 5.37
CA VAL A 100 1.66 3.60 4.12
C VAL A 100 0.50 3.47 3.14
N THR A 101 -0.68 3.05 3.63
CA THR A 101 -1.87 2.88 2.79
C THR A 101 -3.08 3.70 3.24
N ALA A 102 -3.86 4.17 2.26
CA ALA A 102 -5.20 4.71 2.49
C ALA A 102 -6.17 4.18 1.42
N GLN A 103 -6.71 2.98 1.67
CA GLN A 103 -7.51 2.29 0.67
C GLN A 103 -8.98 2.79 0.70
N GLY A 104 -9.52 3.00 -0.49
CA GLY A 104 -10.73 3.79 -0.73
C GLY A 104 -11.97 3.00 -1.16
N ARG A 105 -12.08 1.72 -0.79
CA ARG A 105 -13.28 0.91 -1.10
C ARG A 105 -14.52 1.42 -0.37
N THR A 106 -15.55 1.77 -1.13
CA THR A 106 -16.79 2.39 -0.62
C THR A 106 -17.97 1.43 -0.53
N ASP A 107 -17.90 0.29 -1.20
CA ASP A 107 -19.00 -0.68 -1.27
C ASP A 107 -18.44 -2.10 -1.04
N PRO A 108 -19.06 -2.94 -0.20
CA PRO A 108 -18.57 -4.29 0.09
C PRO A 108 -18.57 -5.21 -1.12
N ASN A 109 -19.40 -4.94 -2.13
CA ASN A 109 -19.51 -5.70 -3.38
C ASN A 109 -18.41 -5.34 -4.39
N GLN A 110 -17.64 -4.28 -4.15
CA GLN A 110 -16.44 -3.99 -4.95
C GLN A 110 -15.35 -5.02 -4.68
N ASN A 111 -14.79 -5.58 -5.75
CA ASN A 111 -13.69 -6.55 -5.72
C ASN A 111 -12.30 -5.88 -5.61
N THR A 112 -12.22 -4.70 -5.00
CA THR A 112 -11.03 -3.84 -4.93
C THR A 112 -10.31 -3.92 -3.58
N GLY A 113 -9.10 -3.41 -3.51
CA GLY A 113 -8.27 -3.41 -2.30
C GLY A 113 -6.78 -3.37 -2.62
N THR A 114 -5.97 -3.28 -1.57
CA THR A 114 -4.51 -3.20 -1.70
C THR A 114 -3.85 -4.42 -1.05
N SER A 115 -3.11 -5.20 -1.84
CA SER A 115 -2.34 -6.35 -1.38
C SER A 115 -0.85 -6.02 -1.43
N ILE A 116 -0.20 -6.00 -0.27
CA ILE A 116 1.24 -5.80 -0.09
C ILE A 116 1.87 -7.16 0.17
N HIS A 117 2.54 -7.71 -0.83
CA HIS A 117 2.91 -9.12 -0.88
C HIS A 117 4.42 -9.30 -1.08
N ARG A 118 5.13 -9.88 -0.11
CA ARG A 118 6.61 -10.03 -0.17
C ARG A 118 7.32 -8.68 -0.35
N CYS A 119 6.80 -7.64 0.27
CA CYS A 119 7.39 -6.30 0.23
C CYS A 119 8.23 -6.03 1.48
N ARG A 120 8.93 -4.90 1.49
CA ARG A 120 9.63 -4.38 2.67
C ARG A 120 9.09 -3.00 3.01
N VAL A 121 8.69 -2.79 4.27
CA VAL A 121 8.29 -1.49 4.80
C VAL A 121 9.41 -0.99 5.69
N VAL A 122 10.09 0.09 5.29
CA VAL A 122 11.33 0.57 5.91
C VAL A 122 11.31 2.09 6.09
N PRO A 123 12.01 2.63 7.11
CA PRO A 123 12.15 4.07 7.26
C PRO A 123 13.23 4.60 6.30
N ALA A 124 13.03 5.79 5.76
CA ALA A 124 14.08 6.54 5.09
C ALA A 124 15.14 7.00 6.12
N PRO A 125 16.37 7.32 5.67
CA PRO A 125 17.43 7.83 6.55
C PRO A 125 17.04 9.09 7.33
N ASP A 126 16.15 9.92 6.79
CA ASP A 126 15.66 11.14 7.44
C ASP A 126 14.56 10.90 8.50
N LEU A 127 13.89 9.74 8.45
CA LEU A 127 12.87 9.31 9.41
C LEU A 127 13.45 8.45 10.53
N ALA A 128 14.38 7.54 10.20
CA ALA A 128 14.92 6.55 11.15
C ALA A 128 15.34 7.15 12.52
N PRO A 129 16.10 8.26 12.60
CA PRO A 129 16.49 8.84 13.90
C PRO A 129 15.33 9.52 14.64
N ALA A 130 14.21 9.80 13.97
CA ALA A 130 13.06 10.53 14.50
C ALA A 130 11.77 9.70 14.52
N ALA A 131 11.83 8.37 14.31
CA ALA A 131 10.67 7.50 14.16
C ALA A 131 9.71 7.55 15.37
N LYS A 132 10.23 7.80 16.59
CA LYS A 132 9.40 7.98 17.80
C LYS A 132 8.57 9.28 17.79
N GLN A 133 9.06 10.32 17.11
CA GLN A 133 8.38 11.61 16.98
C GLN A 133 7.37 11.60 15.83
N PHE A 134 7.65 10.80 14.79
CA PHE A 134 6.84 10.69 13.59
C PHE A 134 6.40 9.23 13.39
N PRO A 135 5.36 8.78 14.10
CA PRO A 135 4.94 7.38 14.05
C PRO A 135 4.46 7.02 12.64
N THR A 136 4.73 5.77 12.25
CA THR A 136 4.34 5.22 10.95
C THR A 136 3.39 4.05 11.12
N PHE A 137 2.25 4.11 10.42
CA PHE A 137 1.22 3.07 10.41
C PHE A 137 1.15 2.39 9.05
N LEU A 138 0.74 1.12 9.04
CA LEU A 138 0.50 0.32 7.83
C LEU A 138 -0.62 0.92 6.96
N GLY A 139 -1.59 1.60 7.58
CA GLY A 139 -2.60 2.37 6.87
C GLY A 139 -3.72 2.91 7.73
N ARG A 140 -4.66 3.59 7.06
CA ARG A 140 -5.89 4.15 7.65
C ARG A 140 -7.08 4.10 6.68
N PRO A 141 -8.33 3.92 7.16
CA PRO A 141 -9.45 3.61 6.29
C PRO A 141 -10.05 4.86 5.66
N TRP A 142 -9.60 5.23 4.46
CA TRP A 142 -10.16 6.37 3.74
C TRP A 142 -11.67 6.26 3.52
N LYS A 143 -12.16 5.03 3.30
CA LYS A 143 -13.58 4.74 3.05
C LYS A 143 -14.06 3.57 3.92
N GLU A 144 -15.38 3.47 4.06
CA GLU A 144 -16.07 2.62 5.04
C GLU A 144 -15.71 1.14 4.94
N TYR A 145 -15.44 0.63 3.74
CA TYR A 145 -15.11 -0.78 3.50
C TYR A 145 -13.64 -0.98 3.15
N SER A 146 -12.76 -0.13 3.69
CA SER A 146 -11.33 -0.16 3.39
C SER A 146 -10.75 -1.57 3.55
N ARG A 147 -9.99 -2.04 2.55
CA ARG A 147 -9.47 -3.41 2.48
C ARG A 147 -8.00 -3.41 2.08
N THR A 148 -7.13 -3.76 3.02
CA THR A 148 -5.68 -3.82 2.82
C THR A 148 -5.11 -5.05 3.51
N VAL A 149 -4.21 -5.76 2.85
CA VAL A 149 -3.50 -6.91 3.44
C VAL A 149 -1.99 -6.75 3.25
N TYR A 150 -1.25 -6.95 4.34
CA TYR A 150 0.20 -7.15 4.32
C TYR A 150 0.52 -8.61 4.56
N MET A 151 1.16 -9.26 3.59
CA MET A 151 1.49 -10.67 3.71
C MET A 151 2.91 -11.00 3.25
N LEU A 152 3.55 -11.91 3.98
CA LEU A 152 4.91 -12.39 3.71
C LEU A 152 5.94 -11.26 3.58
N SER A 153 5.68 -10.13 4.22
CA SER A 153 6.42 -8.88 4.06
C SER A 153 7.31 -8.61 5.27
N TYR A 154 8.41 -7.90 5.06
CA TYR A 154 9.27 -7.41 6.13
C TYR A 154 8.76 -6.07 6.64
N LEU A 155 8.50 -5.97 7.94
CA LEU A 155 8.08 -4.75 8.64
C LEU A 155 9.18 -4.34 9.62
N ASP A 156 9.80 -3.19 9.38
CA ASP A 156 10.88 -2.67 10.23
C ASP A 156 10.35 -2.00 11.52
N SER A 157 11.22 -1.74 12.50
CA SER A 157 10.85 -1.37 13.87
C SER A 157 10.22 0.02 14.02
N HIS A 158 10.24 0.84 12.96
CA HIS A 158 9.57 2.13 12.91
C HIS A 158 8.04 2.03 12.75
N VAL A 159 7.53 0.85 12.36
CA VAL A 159 6.08 0.60 12.31
C VAL A 159 5.56 0.61 13.75
N ASP A 160 4.59 1.48 14.01
CA ASP A 160 3.98 1.62 15.32
C ASP A 160 3.35 0.28 15.78
N PRO A 161 3.51 -0.14 17.05
CA PRO A 161 2.94 -1.39 17.55
C PRO A 161 1.44 -1.55 17.32
N ARG A 162 0.68 -0.44 17.31
CA ARG A 162 -0.75 -0.44 16.98
C ARG A 162 -1.03 -0.91 15.55
N GLY A 163 -0.06 -0.75 14.65
CA GLY A 163 -0.11 -1.14 13.24
C GLY A 163 -0.96 -0.23 12.37
N TRP A 164 -2.17 0.11 12.80
CA TRP A 164 -3.16 0.84 12.00
C TRP A 164 -3.62 2.13 12.69
N LEU A 165 -4.06 3.11 11.88
CA LEU A 165 -4.48 4.44 12.33
C LEU A 165 -5.94 4.70 11.95
N GLU A 166 -6.69 5.31 12.86
CA GLU A 166 -8.07 5.73 12.65
C GLU A 166 -8.14 6.81 11.56
N TRP A 167 -9.25 6.89 10.80
CA TRP A 167 -9.35 7.84 9.68
C TRP A 167 -9.39 9.32 10.10
N ASN A 168 -9.82 9.64 11.33
CA ASN A 168 -9.78 10.99 11.91
C ASN A 168 -9.90 10.93 13.45
N GLY A 169 -9.28 9.92 14.09
CA GLY A 169 -9.45 9.67 15.53
C GLY A 169 -10.87 9.26 15.95
N ALA A 170 -11.72 8.86 14.99
CA ALA A 170 -13.10 8.47 15.19
C ALA A 170 -13.30 6.96 14.94
N ASP A 171 -14.41 6.41 15.45
CA ASP A 171 -14.87 5.03 15.21
C ASP A 171 -15.47 4.83 13.80
N PHE A 172 -14.86 5.44 12.78
CA PHE A 172 -15.27 5.30 11.39
C PHE A 172 -14.65 4.04 10.78
N ALA A 173 -15.45 3.26 10.06
CA ALA A 173 -15.04 2.06 9.32
C ALA A 173 -14.48 0.89 10.15
N LEU A 174 -14.22 1.04 11.45
CA LEU A 174 -13.47 0.06 12.26
C LEU A 174 -14.13 -1.33 12.33
N LYS A 175 -15.45 -1.39 12.12
CA LYS A 175 -16.25 -2.62 12.07
C LYS A 175 -16.39 -3.24 10.68
N THR A 176 -16.22 -2.44 9.62
CA THR A 176 -16.56 -2.78 8.24
C THR A 176 -15.34 -2.90 7.32
N LEU A 177 -14.21 -2.32 7.74
CA LEU A 177 -12.92 -2.50 7.07
C LEU A 177 -12.44 -3.95 7.18
N PHE A 178 -11.51 -4.33 6.31
CA PHE A 178 -10.77 -5.60 6.40
C PHE A 178 -9.28 -5.30 6.31
N TYR A 179 -8.61 -5.29 7.46
CA TYR A 179 -7.16 -5.11 7.56
C TYR A 179 -6.50 -6.39 8.03
N GLY A 180 -5.67 -6.96 7.16
CA GLY A 180 -5.07 -8.27 7.37
C GLY A 180 -3.56 -8.25 7.45
N GLU A 181 -3.01 -9.05 8.35
CA GLU A 181 -1.58 -9.37 8.40
C GLU A 181 -1.38 -10.89 8.35
N TYR A 182 -0.55 -11.39 7.43
CA TYR A 182 -0.28 -12.82 7.27
C TYR A 182 1.23 -13.10 7.17
N GLN A 183 1.78 -13.82 8.15
CA GLN A 183 3.18 -14.30 8.14
C GLN A 183 4.22 -13.21 7.78
N ASN A 184 4.00 -11.98 8.25
CA ASN A 184 4.99 -10.91 8.13
C ASN A 184 6.17 -11.19 9.08
N GLN A 185 7.34 -10.64 8.75
CA GLN A 185 8.57 -10.81 9.51
C GLN A 185 9.21 -9.46 9.83
N GLY A 186 10.22 -9.47 10.69
CA GLY A 186 10.94 -8.27 11.11
C GLY A 186 10.41 -7.69 12.42
N PRO A 187 11.14 -6.72 13.00
CA PRO A 187 10.87 -6.22 14.35
C PRO A 187 9.53 -5.47 14.49
N GLY A 188 8.97 -4.95 13.40
CA GLY A 188 7.64 -4.31 13.38
C GLY A 188 6.47 -5.26 13.14
N ALA A 189 6.72 -6.55 12.90
CA ALA A 189 5.69 -7.52 12.51
C ALA A 189 4.92 -8.15 13.69
N GLY A 190 5.35 -7.92 14.94
CA GLY A 190 4.66 -8.44 16.12
C GLY A 190 3.23 -7.90 16.23
N THR A 191 2.24 -8.78 16.37
CA THR A 191 0.82 -8.42 16.36
C THR A 191 0.20 -8.24 17.76
N ALA A 192 0.92 -8.58 18.83
CA ALA A 192 0.40 -8.53 20.19
C ALA A 192 -0.02 -7.12 20.66
N GLY A 193 0.55 -6.07 20.08
CA GLY A 193 0.24 -4.67 20.38
C GLY A 193 -0.73 -3.99 19.41
N ARG A 194 -1.30 -4.75 18.47
CA ARG A 194 -2.17 -4.21 17.42
C ARG A 194 -3.49 -3.71 17.98
N VAL A 195 -4.14 -2.85 17.21
CA VAL A 195 -5.51 -2.40 17.48
C VAL A 195 -6.48 -3.59 17.63
N ASN A 196 -7.49 -3.42 18.48
CA ASN A 196 -8.54 -4.43 18.72
C ASN A 196 -9.83 -4.13 17.93
N TRP A 197 -9.69 -3.70 16.67
CA TRP A 197 -10.84 -3.36 15.84
C TRP A 197 -11.49 -4.63 15.27
N PRO A 198 -12.84 -4.71 15.19
CA PRO A 198 -13.48 -5.91 14.63
C PRO A 198 -13.08 -6.23 13.18
N GLY A 199 -12.73 -5.21 12.38
CA GLY A 199 -12.23 -5.37 11.01
C GLY A 199 -10.72 -5.67 10.90
N TYR A 200 -9.99 -5.71 12.01
CA TYR A 200 -8.58 -6.10 12.01
C TYR A 200 -8.44 -7.61 12.21
N HIS A 201 -7.55 -8.23 11.43
CA HIS A 201 -7.36 -9.67 11.41
C HIS A 201 -5.87 -10.03 11.37
N VAL A 202 -5.42 -10.76 12.38
CA VAL A 202 -4.24 -11.63 12.24
C VAL A 202 -4.69 -12.85 11.45
N ILE A 203 -4.30 -12.93 10.19
CA ILE A 203 -4.72 -14.01 9.31
C ILE A 203 -3.90 -15.25 9.64
N THR A 204 -4.57 -16.33 10.03
CA THR A 204 -3.96 -17.64 10.29
C THR A 204 -4.38 -18.70 9.26
N ASP A 205 -5.59 -18.58 8.71
CA ASP A 205 -6.04 -19.43 7.62
C ASP A 205 -5.39 -19.01 6.29
N GLN A 206 -4.61 -19.91 5.71
CA GLN A 206 -3.96 -19.73 4.42
C GLN A 206 -4.97 -19.45 3.29
N SER A 207 -6.19 -19.99 3.37
CA SER A 207 -7.23 -19.80 2.35
C SER A 207 -7.67 -18.33 2.25
N VAL A 208 -7.66 -17.60 3.37
CA VAL A 208 -7.94 -16.17 3.43
C VAL A 208 -6.81 -15.37 2.79
N ALA A 209 -5.55 -15.71 3.10
CA ALA A 209 -4.38 -15.05 2.51
C ALA A 209 -4.30 -15.27 0.98
N MET A 210 -4.64 -16.48 0.50
CA MET A 210 -4.68 -16.81 -0.93
C MET A 210 -5.55 -15.87 -1.76
N GLN A 211 -6.65 -15.35 -1.19
CA GLN A 211 -7.56 -14.41 -1.89
C GLN A 211 -6.89 -13.10 -2.31
N PHE A 212 -5.78 -12.73 -1.65
CA PHE A 212 -5.02 -11.50 -1.90
C PHE A 212 -3.78 -11.74 -2.78
N THR A 213 -3.59 -12.96 -3.28
CA THR A 213 -2.47 -13.29 -4.19
C THR A 213 -2.71 -12.80 -5.61
N VAL A 214 -1.66 -12.78 -6.43
CA VAL A 214 -1.74 -12.31 -7.82
C VAL A 214 -2.76 -13.13 -8.63
N GLY A 215 -2.76 -14.45 -8.46
CA GLY A 215 -3.63 -15.37 -9.18
C GLY A 215 -5.11 -15.16 -8.86
N GLN A 216 -5.47 -14.96 -7.59
CA GLN A 216 -6.88 -14.82 -7.20
C GLN A 216 -7.37 -13.38 -7.25
N PHE A 217 -6.59 -12.43 -6.73
CA PHE A 217 -7.05 -11.06 -6.51
C PHE A 217 -7.18 -10.25 -7.80
N ILE A 218 -6.19 -10.38 -8.69
CA ILE A 218 -6.13 -9.64 -9.96
C ILE A 218 -6.17 -10.56 -11.19
N GLN A 219 -6.41 -11.86 -10.98
CA GLN A 219 -6.47 -12.86 -12.06
C GLN A 219 -5.20 -12.85 -12.92
N GLY A 220 -4.04 -12.64 -12.28
CA GLY A 220 -2.77 -12.34 -12.94
C GLY A 220 -2.30 -13.40 -13.93
N GLY A 221 -2.57 -14.68 -13.68
CA GLY A 221 -2.24 -15.78 -14.60
C GLY A 221 -2.84 -15.61 -16.01
N ASN A 222 -3.94 -14.88 -16.14
CA ASN A 222 -4.62 -14.68 -17.42
C ASN A 222 -3.98 -13.59 -18.28
N TRP A 223 -3.16 -12.69 -17.72
CA TRP A 223 -2.68 -11.51 -18.45
C TRP A 223 -1.23 -11.12 -18.19
N LEU A 224 -0.65 -11.42 -17.03
CA LEU A 224 0.73 -11.04 -16.73
C LEU A 224 1.76 -11.82 -17.55
N LYS A 225 1.48 -13.07 -17.90
CA LYS A 225 2.39 -13.90 -18.72
C LYS A 225 2.76 -13.24 -20.05
N ALA A 226 1.82 -12.55 -20.70
CA ALA A 226 2.05 -11.87 -21.97
C ALA A 226 2.91 -10.59 -21.84
N THR A 227 3.05 -10.05 -20.63
CA THR A 227 3.81 -8.81 -20.37
C THR A 227 5.31 -9.04 -20.19
N GLY A 228 5.73 -10.30 -19.95
CA GLY A 228 7.12 -10.65 -19.67
C GLY A 228 7.60 -10.30 -18.24
N VAL A 229 6.75 -9.71 -17.39
CA VAL A 229 7.10 -9.42 -16.00
C VAL A 229 7.14 -10.70 -15.17
N ASN A 230 8.11 -10.79 -14.25
CA ASN A 230 8.12 -11.87 -13.26
C ASN A 230 7.04 -11.63 -12.20
N TYR A 231 6.34 -12.69 -11.81
CA TYR A 231 5.37 -12.64 -10.72
C TYR A 231 5.27 -13.99 -10.01
N ASN A 232 5.00 -13.94 -8.71
CA ASN A 232 4.62 -15.11 -7.94
C ASN A 232 3.10 -15.14 -7.87
N GLU A 233 2.49 -16.18 -8.44
CA GLU A 233 1.04 -16.25 -8.59
C GLU A 233 0.31 -16.45 -7.26
N GLY A 234 0.86 -17.31 -6.38
CA GLY A 234 0.32 -17.63 -5.06
C GLY A 234 1.19 -17.10 -3.91
N LEU A 235 0.99 -17.68 -2.71
CA LEU A 235 1.78 -17.38 -1.51
C LEU A 235 3.25 -17.78 -1.59
#